data_AF-A0A9E4ZQ47-F1
#
_entry.id   AF-A0A9E4ZQ47-F1
#
_cell.length_a   1.000
_cell.length_b   1.000
_cell.length_c   1.000
_cell.angle_alpha   90.00
_cell.angle_beta   90.00
_cell.angle_gamma   90.00
#
_symmetry.space_group_name_H-M   'P 1'
#
loop_
_entity.id
_entity.type
_entity.pdbx_description
1 polymer ?
#
loop_
_entity_poly.entity_id
_entity_poly.type
_entity_poly.pdbx_seq_one_letter_code
_entity_poly.pdbx_strand_id
1 'polypeptide(L)'
;MKKESRVAVIVNQDEYWGICVFRGDFIEEMFFGSSKDEVLNQFNLSSVRDEVMYTNFNYKMPIQTDYEKLENTCENLVKSIGRKINK
;
A
#
# COMPACT_ATOMS: atom_id res chain seq x y z
N MET A 1 -1.17 -17.42 -9.46
CA MET A 1 -1.11 -17.13 -8.00
C MET A 1 -2.37 -17.70 -7.35
N LYS A 2 -2.29 -18.32 -6.16
CA LYS A 2 -3.49 -18.77 -5.44
C LYS A 2 -4.41 -17.57 -5.27
N LYS A 3 -5.66 -17.70 -5.71
CA LYS A 3 -6.72 -16.71 -5.50
C LYS A 3 -6.71 -16.34 -4.01
N GLU A 4 -6.74 -15.05 -3.68
CA GLU A 4 -7.07 -14.48 -2.36
C GLU A 4 -5.96 -14.09 -1.37
N SER A 5 -4.66 -14.19 -1.68
CA SER A 5 -3.67 -13.58 -0.79
C SER A 5 -3.62 -12.05 -0.96
N ARG A 6 -3.69 -11.31 0.16
CA ARG A 6 -3.55 -9.86 0.16
C ARG A 6 -2.09 -9.41 0.17
N VAL A 7 -1.81 -8.37 -0.59
CA VAL A 7 -0.49 -7.76 -0.75
C VAL A 7 -0.57 -6.31 -0.29
N ALA A 8 0.29 -5.87 0.62
CA ALA A 8 0.38 -4.45 0.98
C ALA A 8 1.67 -3.85 0.44
N VAL A 9 1.56 -2.75 -0.29
CA VAL A 9 2.70 -2.04 -0.86
C VAL A 9 2.78 -0.66 -0.22
N ILE A 10 3.90 -0.34 0.41
CA ILE A 10 4.21 1.03 0.84
C ILE A 10 4.96 1.75 -0.27
N VAL A 11 4.58 3.00 -0.52
CA VAL A 11 5.27 3.88 -1.48
C VAL A 11 5.43 5.28 -0.87
N ASN A 12 6.39 6.02 -1.39
CA ASN A 12 6.57 7.44 -1.13
C ASN A 12 6.41 8.20 -2.45
N GLN A 13 5.64 9.27 -2.44
CA GLN A 13 5.56 10.24 -3.54
C GLN A 13 5.56 11.65 -2.98
N ASP A 14 6.60 12.41 -3.31
CA ASP A 14 6.84 13.78 -2.82
C ASP A 14 6.80 13.84 -1.27
N GLU A 15 5.84 14.57 -0.70
CA GLU A 15 5.66 14.75 0.76
C GLU A 15 4.69 13.73 1.37
N TYR A 16 4.19 12.80 0.56
CA TYR A 16 3.14 11.88 0.95
C TYR A 16 3.60 10.42 0.91
N TRP A 17 3.13 9.67 1.89
CA TRP A 17 3.30 8.23 1.98
C TRP A 17 1.96 7.56 1.78
N GLY A 18 1.98 6.35 1.22
CA GLY A 18 0.78 5.53 1.13
C GLY A 18 1.07 4.05 1.26
N ILE A 19 0.12 3.33 1.84
CA ILE A 19 0.08 1.86 1.82
C ILE A 19 -1.18 1.45 1.07
N CYS A 20 -1.02 0.75 -0.05
CA CYS A 20 -2.14 0.17 -0.79
C CYS A 20 -2.22 -1.33 -0.54
N VAL A 21 -3.37 -1.80 -0.12
CA VAL A 21 -3.67 -3.22 0.08
C VAL A 21 -4.43 -3.74 -1.13
N PHE A 22 -3.85 -4.74 -1.79
CA PHE A 22 -4.38 -5.35 -2.99
C PHE A 22 -4.89 -6.77 -2.73
N ARG A 23 -5.97 -7.13 -3.41
CA ARG A 23 -6.47 -8.51 -3.53
C ARG A 23 -6.54 -8.86 -5.02
N GLY A 24 -5.50 -9.49 -5.52
CA GLY A 24 -5.31 -9.64 -6.97
C GLY A 24 -4.99 -8.27 -7.60
N ASP A 25 -5.74 -7.89 -8.63
CA ASP A 25 -5.57 -6.61 -9.34
C ASP A 25 -6.37 -5.43 -8.74
N PHE A 26 -7.16 -5.68 -7.69
CA PHE A 26 -8.02 -4.67 -7.08
C PHE A 26 -7.42 -4.11 -5.80
N ILE A 27 -7.61 -2.81 -5.58
CA ILE A 27 -7.32 -2.16 -4.31
C ILE A 27 -8.51 -2.36 -3.39
N GLU A 28 -8.24 -2.98 -2.26
CA GLU A 28 -9.22 -3.22 -1.21
C GLU A 28 -9.21 -2.08 -0.18
N GLU A 29 -8.02 -1.62 0.20
CA GLU A 29 -7.85 -0.57 1.20
C GLU A 29 -6.61 0.29 0.90
N MET A 30 -6.63 1.54 1.35
CA MET A 30 -5.53 2.48 1.19
C MET A 30 -5.35 3.32 2.46
N PHE A 31 -4.11 3.40 2.92
CA PHE A 31 -3.67 4.30 3.98
C PHE A 31 -2.82 5.40 3.35
N PHE A 32 -2.99 6.64 3.81
CA PHE A 32 -2.32 7.81 3.24
C PHE A 32 -1.98 8.80 4.36
N GLY A 33 -0.81 9.41 4.30
CA GLY A 33 -0.33 10.33 5.33
C GLY A 33 0.90 11.10 4.88
N SER A 34 1.36 12.02 5.72
CA SER A 34 2.54 12.86 5.45
C SER A 34 3.85 12.24 5.92
N SER A 35 3.79 11.10 6.62
CA SER A 35 4.98 10.38 7.08
C SER A 35 4.82 8.87 6.98
N LYS A 36 5.97 8.17 6.90
CA LYS A 36 6.02 6.71 6.89
C LYS A 36 5.43 6.11 8.16
N ASP A 37 5.76 6.68 9.32
CA ASP A 37 5.31 6.19 10.62
C ASP A 37 3.79 6.32 10.78
N GLU A 38 3.22 7.41 10.28
CA GLU A 38 1.77 7.63 10.28
C GLU A 38 1.04 6.54 9.49
N VAL A 39 1.43 6.29 8.24
CA VAL A 39 0.76 5.28 7.41
C VAL A 39 0.97 3.87 7.96
N LEU A 40 2.16 3.56 8.50
CA LEU A 40 2.42 2.29 9.16
C LEU A 40 1.56 2.11 10.41
N ASN A 41 1.37 3.16 11.20
CA ASN A 41 0.51 3.12 12.37
C ASN A 41 -0.96 2.88 11.97
N GLN A 42 -1.46 3.61 10.97
CA GLN A 42 -2.81 3.38 10.42
C GLN A 42 -2.99 1.93 9.94
N PHE A 43 -2.02 1.42 9.16
CA PHE A 43 -2.03 0.02 8.71
C PHE A 43 -2.03 -0.96 9.88
N ASN A 44 -1.19 -0.74 10.90
CA ASN A 44 -1.10 -1.63 12.06
C ASN A 44 -2.38 -1.65 12.91
N LEU A 45 -3.16 -0.58 12.90
CA LEU A 45 -4.44 -0.49 13.60
C LEU A 45 -5.63 -1.03 12.77
N SER A 46 -5.43 -1.29 11.48
CA SER A 46 -6.46 -1.80 10.59
C SER A 46 -6.72 -3.30 10.79
N SER A 47 -7.95 -3.73 10.52
CA SER A 47 -8.31 -5.16 10.51
C SER A 47 -7.65 -5.92 9.36
N VAL A 48 -7.32 -5.27 8.24
CA VAL A 48 -6.76 -5.93 7.05
C VAL A 48 -5.30 -6.38 7.27
N ARG A 49 -4.60 -5.80 8.25
CA ARG A 49 -3.20 -6.12 8.58
C ARG A 49 -2.96 -7.61 8.74
N ASP A 50 -3.83 -8.30 9.46
CA ASP A 50 -3.66 -9.73 9.75
C ASP A 50 -3.92 -10.60 8.51
N GLU A 51 -4.66 -10.09 7.55
CA GLU A 51 -4.99 -10.76 6.29
C GLU A 51 -3.93 -10.55 5.19
N VAL A 52 -3.11 -9.49 5.30
CA VAL A 52 -1.96 -9.25 4.41
C VAL A 52 -0.91 -10.33 4.62
N MET A 53 -0.46 -10.95 3.53
CA MET A 53 0.58 -12.00 3.56
C MET A 53 1.91 -11.53 3.01
N TYR A 54 1.88 -10.60 2.05
CA TYR A 54 3.06 -10.15 1.33
C TYR A 54 3.22 -8.63 1.41
N THR A 55 4.44 -8.16 1.67
CA THR A 55 4.77 -6.72 1.71
C THR A 55 6.15 -6.39 1.16
N ASN A 56 6.39 -5.11 0.87
CA ASN A 56 7.71 -4.56 0.55
C ASN A 56 8.36 -3.79 1.73
N PHE A 57 7.79 -3.87 2.93
CA PHE A 57 8.25 -3.12 4.11
C PHE A 57 8.58 -3.99 5.32
N ASN A 58 9.13 -5.18 5.06
CA ASN A 58 9.57 -6.14 6.09
C ASN A 58 8.44 -6.59 7.05
N TYR A 59 7.21 -6.69 6.55
CA TYR A 59 6.10 -7.32 7.27
C TYR A 59 5.71 -8.64 6.59
N LYS A 60 5.78 -9.74 7.35
CA LYS A 60 5.57 -11.11 6.86
C LYS A 60 6.49 -11.46 5.66
N MET A 61 5.94 -11.83 4.51
CA MET A 61 6.73 -12.33 3.38
C MET A 61 7.01 -11.23 2.35
N PRO A 62 8.16 -11.27 1.65
CA PRO A 62 8.42 -10.37 0.55
C PRO A 62 7.51 -10.67 -0.65
N ILE A 63 7.19 -9.65 -1.43
CA ILE A 63 6.41 -9.79 -2.67
C ILE A 63 7.27 -10.48 -3.72
N GLN A 64 6.77 -11.58 -4.29
CA GLN A 64 7.54 -12.42 -5.23
C GLN A 64 7.23 -12.13 -6.70
N THR A 65 6.04 -11.60 -7.00
CA THR A 65 5.56 -11.37 -8.37
C THR A 65 4.73 -10.08 -8.45
N ASP A 66 4.69 -9.47 -9.63
CA ASP A 66 3.85 -8.30 -9.97
C ASP A 66 4.10 -7.05 -9.12
N TYR A 67 5.21 -7.01 -8.37
CA TYR A 67 5.54 -5.90 -7.47
C TYR A 67 5.56 -4.55 -8.19
N GLU A 68 6.28 -4.46 -9.31
CA GLU A 68 6.40 -3.21 -10.09
C GLU A 68 5.02 -2.69 -10.55
N LYS A 69 4.09 -3.57 -10.91
CA LYS A 69 2.73 -3.18 -11.30
C LYS A 69 1.96 -2.62 -10.11
N LEU A 70 2.02 -3.29 -8.96
CA LEU A 70 1.32 -2.89 -7.73
C LEU A 70 1.89 -1.58 -7.16
N GLU A 71 3.22 -1.45 -7.17
CA GLU A 71 3.96 -0.26 -6.78
C GLU A 71 3.56 0.93 -7.65
N ASN A 72 3.68 0.83 -8.97
CA ASN A 72 3.29 1.89 -9.90
C ASN A 72 1.81 2.29 -9.72
N THR A 73 0.93 1.32 -9.48
CA THR A 73 -0.50 1.61 -9.24
C THR A 73 -0.68 2.41 -7.95
N CYS A 74 -0.01 2.01 -6.87
CA CYS A 74 -0.08 2.71 -5.60
C CYS A 74 0.53 4.12 -5.68
N GLU A 75 1.69 4.27 -6.32
CA GLU A 75 2.35 5.56 -6.54
C GLU A 75 1.45 6.54 -7.28
N ASN A 76 0.83 6.11 -8.38
CA ASN A 76 -0.07 6.94 -9.17
C ASN A 76 -1.28 7.42 -8.35
N LEU A 77 -1.77 6.59 -7.41
CA LEU A 77 -2.85 6.95 -6.52
C LEU A 77 -2.41 7.96 -5.46
N VAL A 78 -1.32 7.70 -4.76
CA VAL A 78 -0.75 8.63 -3.76
C VAL A 78 -0.52 10.00 -4.41
N LYS A 79 0.09 10.02 -5.59
CA LYS A 79 0.34 11.24 -6.38
C LYS A 79 -0.96 11.94 -6.78
N SER A 80 -1.97 11.20 -7.21
CA SER A 80 -3.27 11.76 -7.61
C SER A 80 -4.03 12.36 -6.42
N ILE A 81 -3.96 11.72 -5.26
CA ILE A 81 -4.57 12.23 -4.02
C ILE A 81 -3.81 13.47 -3.54
N GLY A 82 -2.48 13.42 -3.46
CA GLY A 82 -1.66 14.57 -3.05
C GLY A 82 -1.90 15.81 -3.91
N ARG A 83 -2.04 15.64 -5.23
CA ARG A 83 -2.40 16.74 -6.16
C ARG A 83 -3.78 17.35 -5.89
N LYS A 84 -4.73 16.58 -5.36
CA LYS A 84 -6.07 17.09 -5.02
C LYS A 84 -6.07 17.83 -3.69
N ILE A 85 -5.22 17.42 -2.74
CA ILE A 85 -5.08 18.07 -1.42
C ILE A 85 -4.35 19.41 -1.56
N ASN A 86 -3.34 19.49 -2.43
CA ASN A 86 -2.56 20.71 -2.66
C ASN A 86 -3.26 21.72 -3.61
N LYS A 87 -4.54 21.52 -3.95
CA LYS A 87 -5.37 22.43 -4.76
C LYS A 87 -6.33 23.22 -3.88
#